data_AF-A0A1V5YAS5-F1
#
_entry.id   AF-A0A1V5YAS5-F1
#
_cell.length_a   1.000
_cell.length_b   1.000
_cell.length_c   1.000
_cell.angle_alpha   90.00
_cell.angle_beta   90.00
_cell.angle_gamma   90.00
#
_symmetry.space_group_name_H-M   'P 1'
#
loop_
_entity.id
_entity.type
_entity.pdbx_description
1 polymer ?
#
loop_
_entity_poly.entity_id
_entity_poly.type
_entity_poly.pdbx_seq_one_letter_code
_entity_poly.pdbx_strand_id
1 'polypeptide(L)'
;MTKKIISVFLIVLIIASLGSTAFAASEEDGREFGIEKRIEAIERRQQRLEERRERRETRYSLWQHLIENSELRHNNRMAVLDAASETVRLRLDLLNILKSMRDSGVQPSEEVKSQLREYKNQIVELRDSLKQSRDQTRDIRAELRGSIKNNDLEVLEAALEQIASVQEQRIKLVEQINAFLQKMIELVGQE
;
A
#
# COMPACT_ATOMS: atom_id res chain seq x y z
N MET A 1 -14.94 22.99 19.80
CA MET A 1 -15.33 24.12 18.92
C MET A 1 -15.12 25.52 19.53
N THR A 2 -14.53 25.68 20.72
CA THR A 2 -14.42 26.98 21.42
C THR A 2 -13.09 27.72 21.22
N LYS A 3 -12.03 27.05 20.73
CA LYS A 3 -10.70 27.67 20.55
C LYS A 3 -10.60 28.60 19.34
N LYS A 4 -11.41 28.41 18.30
CA LYS A 4 -11.38 29.24 17.07
C LYS A 4 -12.01 30.62 17.27
N ILE A 5 -13.04 30.74 18.11
CA ILE A 5 -13.75 32.00 18.37
C ILE A 5 -12.89 32.96 19.21
N ILE A 6 -12.11 32.43 20.16
CA ILE A 6 -11.23 33.23 21.04
C ILE A 6 -10.09 33.88 20.26
N SER A 7 -9.58 33.24 19.20
CA SER A 7 -8.45 33.78 18.41
C SER A 7 -8.84 34.95 17.49
N VAL A 8 -10.10 35.04 17.06
CA VAL A 8 -10.57 36.13 16.18
C VAL A 8 -10.82 37.41 16.98
N PHE A 9 -11.37 37.30 18.20
CA PHE A 9 -11.59 38.45 19.08
C PHE A 9 -10.29 39.11 19.55
N LEU A 10 -9.22 38.34 19.72
CA LEU A 10 -7.94 38.85 20.23
C LEU A 10 -7.16 39.66 19.17
N ILE A 11 -7.38 39.39 17.87
CA ILE A 11 -6.73 40.13 16.77
C ILE A 11 -7.42 41.48 16.52
N VAL A 12 -8.76 41.54 16.66
CA VAL A 12 -9.51 42.80 16.55
C VAL A 12 -9.14 43.78 17.68
N LEU A 13 -8.85 43.26 18.87
CA LEU A 13 -8.47 44.07 20.04
C LEU A 13 -7.05 44.66 19.96
N ILE A 14 -6.13 44.01 19.25
CA ILE A 14 -4.76 44.53 19.04
C ILE A 14 -4.73 45.63 17.96
N ILE A 15 -5.65 45.59 16.98
CA ILE A 15 -5.75 46.64 15.95
C ILE A 15 -6.39 47.92 16.54
N ALA A 16 -7.26 47.79 17.54
CA ALA A 16 -7.88 48.93 18.23
C ALA A 16 -6.94 49.69 19.18
N SER A 17 -5.81 49.12 19.62
CA SER A 17 -4.92 49.72 20.64
C SER A 17 -3.65 50.39 20.10
N LEU A 18 -3.40 50.36 18.79
CA LEU A 18 -2.20 50.94 18.17
C LEU A 18 -2.47 52.14 17.25
N GLY A 19 -3.68 52.72 17.26
CA GLY A 19 -4.10 53.71 16.26
C GLY A 19 -4.52 55.10 16.76
N SER A 20 -4.29 55.46 18.02
CA SER A 20 -4.89 56.69 18.61
C SER A 20 -3.90 57.81 18.91
N THR A 21 -2.88 58.05 18.08
CA THR A 21 -2.21 59.37 18.03
C THR A 21 -1.67 59.66 16.64
N ALA A 22 -1.94 60.88 16.15
CA ALA A 22 -1.49 61.52 14.91
C ALA A 22 -2.35 61.31 13.64
N PHE A 23 -2.77 62.47 13.09
CA PHE A 23 -3.47 62.75 11.82
C PHE A 23 -5.00 62.85 11.83
N ALA A 24 -5.47 63.88 12.54
CA ALA A 24 -6.58 64.70 12.08
C ALA A 24 -6.17 65.51 10.83
N ALA A 25 -7.12 65.70 9.93
CA ALA A 25 -7.10 66.45 8.65
C ALA A 25 -6.60 65.70 7.40
N SER A 26 -7.40 65.84 6.33
CA SER A 26 -7.23 65.43 4.92
C SER A 26 -7.83 64.08 4.49
N GLU A 27 -8.96 64.17 3.77
CA GLU A 27 -9.60 63.18 2.89
C GLU A 27 -10.18 61.91 3.56
N GLU A 28 -11.50 61.94 3.81
CA GLU A 28 -12.28 60.81 4.33
C GLU A 28 -12.63 59.76 3.24
N ASP A 29 -12.91 60.16 1.99
CA ASP A 29 -13.31 59.22 0.92
C ASP A 29 -12.18 58.29 0.42
N GLY A 30 -10.91 58.70 0.55
CA GLY A 30 -9.77 57.90 0.08
C GLY A 30 -9.28 56.85 1.08
N ARG A 31 -9.55 57.03 2.39
CA ARG A 31 -9.08 56.14 3.45
C ARG A 31 -9.96 54.90 3.59
N GLU A 32 -11.27 55.04 3.41
CA GLU A 32 -12.23 53.93 3.47
C GLU A 32 -11.98 52.93 2.35
N PHE A 33 -11.75 53.42 1.12
CA PHE A 33 -11.35 52.62 -0.04
C PHE A 33 -9.99 51.92 0.13
N GLY A 34 -9.07 52.53 0.89
CA GLY A 34 -7.78 51.94 1.26
C GLY A 34 -7.89 50.84 2.31
N ILE A 35 -8.84 50.94 3.24
CA ILE A 35 -9.11 49.94 4.28
C ILE A 35 -9.81 48.72 3.68
N GLU A 36 -10.83 48.91 2.83
CA GLU A 36 -11.52 47.81 2.16
C GLU A 36 -10.58 46.96 1.30
N LYS A 37 -9.71 47.59 0.50
CA LYS A 37 -8.68 46.88 -0.28
C LYS A 37 -7.69 46.09 0.58
N ARG A 38 -7.38 46.59 1.78
CA ARG A 38 -6.51 45.88 2.74
C ARG A 38 -7.24 44.70 3.39
N ILE A 39 -8.52 44.84 3.71
CA ILE A 39 -9.38 43.75 4.21
C ILE A 39 -9.46 42.64 3.16
N GLU A 40 -9.80 42.98 1.91
CA GLU A 40 -9.89 42.01 0.81
C GLU A 40 -8.54 41.31 0.55
N ALA A 41 -7.42 42.04 0.63
CA ALA A 41 -6.09 41.46 0.49
C ALA A 41 -5.74 40.50 1.63
N ILE A 42 -6.17 40.80 2.86
CA ILE A 42 -5.99 39.93 4.03
C ILE A 42 -6.85 38.67 3.88
N GLU A 43 -8.11 38.79 3.48
CA GLU A 43 -9.02 37.66 3.25
C GLU A 43 -8.48 36.72 2.16
N ARG A 44 -8.05 37.27 1.01
CA ARG A 44 -7.39 36.49 -0.05
C ARG A 44 -6.10 35.83 0.42
N ARG A 45 -5.37 36.44 1.36
CA ARG A 45 -4.16 35.84 1.93
C ARG A 45 -4.51 34.72 2.91
N GLN A 46 -5.55 34.89 3.71
CA GLN A 46 -6.05 33.85 4.62
C GLN A 46 -6.58 32.64 3.85
N GLN A 47 -7.40 32.85 2.81
CA GLN A 47 -7.87 31.78 1.92
C GLN A 47 -6.69 31.02 1.30
N ARG A 48 -5.70 31.73 0.72
CA ARG A 48 -4.49 31.09 0.18
C ARG A 48 -3.66 30.34 1.22
N LEU A 49 -3.66 30.79 2.48
CA LEU A 49 -2.95 30.09 3.55
C LEU A 49 -3.70 28.84 3.99
N GLU A 50 -5.03 28.87 4.04
CA GLU A 50 -5.86 27.73 4.38
C GLU A 50 -5.79 26.67 3.27
N GLU A 51 -5.93 27.06 2.00
CA GLU A 51 -5.72 26.15 0.86
C GLU A 51 -4.32 25.51 0.89
N ARG A 52 -3.28 26.26 1.27
CA ARG A 52 -1.92 25.73 1.43
C ARG A 52 -1.75 24.81 2.64
N ARG A 53 -2.59 24.93 3.67
CA ARG A 53 -2.62 24.02 4.82
C ARG A 53 -3.33 22.75 4.44
N GLU A 54 -4.52 22.84 3.87
CA GLU A 54 -5.30 21.69 3.38
C GLU A 54 -4.49 20.87 2.37
N ARG A 55 -3.83 21.51 1.40
CA ARG A 55 -2.93 20.82 0.45
C ARG A 55 -1.74 20.14 1.12
N ARG A 56 -1.24 20.67 2.24
CA ARG A 56 -0.14 20.07 2.99
C ARG A 56 -0.61 18.91 3.85
N GLU A 57 -1.77 19.04 4.48
CA GLU A 57 -2.38 17.98 5.29
C GLU A 57 -2.74 16.78 4.41
N THR A 58 -3.42 17.00 3.29
CA THR A 58 -3.73 15.94 2.29
C THR A 58 -2.48 15.26 1.74
N ARG A 59 -1.45 16.04 1.38
CA ARG A 59 -0.18 15.48 0.91
C ARG A 59 0.55 14.69 2.00
N TYR A 60 0.46 15.14 3.25
CA TYR A 60 1.07 14.46 4.39
C TYR A 60 0.36 13.15 4.71
N SER A 61 -0.98 13.15 4.76
CA SER A 61 -1.76 11.92 4.99
C SER A 61 -1.50 10.88 3.91
N LEU A 62 -1.46 11.30 2.64
CA LEU A 62 -1.14 10.40 1.55
C LEU A 62 0.29 9.87 1.67
N TRP A 63 1.26 10.72 2.02
CA TRP A 63 2.63 10.26 2.24
C TRP A 63 2.74 9.22 3.37
N GLN A 64 1.96 9.38 4.46
CA GLN A 64 1.88 8.38 5.52
C GLN A 64 1.32 7.05 4.97
N HIS A 65 0.21 7.08 4.22
CA HIS A 65 -0.34 5.89 3.60
C HIS A 65 0.64 5.19 2.65
N LEU A 66 1.44 5.95 1.88
CA LEU A 66 2.48 5.38 1.02
C LEU A 66 3.57 4.63 1.80
N ILE A 67 3.93 5.13 2.98
CA ILE A 67 4.89 4.47 3.88
C ILE A 67 4.29 3.20 4.45
N GLU A 68 3.08 3.27 5.01
CA GLU A 68 2.38 2.11 5.57
C GLU A 68 2.20 1.02 4.49
N ASN A 69 1.76 1.41 3.29
CA ASN A 69 1.67 0.50 2.16
C ASN A 69 3.04 -0.06 1.75
N SER A 70 4.13 0.70 1.91
CA SER A 70 5.48 0.21 1.63
C SER A 70 5.91 -0.89 2.59
N GLU A 71 5.63 -0.72 3.89
CA GLU A 71 5.88 -1.75 4.89
C GLU A 71 5.05 -3.00 4.63
N LEU A 72 3.76 -2.83 4.34
CA LEU A 72 2.87 -3.93 3.97
C LEU A 72 3.41 -4.72 2.77
N ARG A 73 3.81 -4.04 1.67
CA ARG A 73 4.38 -4.70 0.49
C ARG A 73 5.71 -5.41 0.78
N HIS A 74 6.51 -4.85 1.67
CA HIS A 74 7.75 -5.47 2.10
C HIS A 74 7.45 -6.76 2.87
N ASN A 75 6.56 -6.71 3.85
CA ASN A 75 6.12 -7.85 4.65
C ASN A 75 5.49 -8.93 3.78
N ASN A 76 4.59 -8.56 2.86
CA ASN A 76 3.99 -9.50 1.92
C ASN A 76 5.04 -10.16 1.02
N ARG A 77 6.03 -9.41 0.56
CA ARG A 77 7.14 -9.97 -0.21
C ARG A 77 7.96 -10.97 0.61
N MET A 78 8.25 -10.66 1.87
CA MET A 78 8.97 -11.57 2.77
C MET A 78 8.16 -12.85 3.01
N ALA A 79 6.86 -12.73 3.31
CA ALA A 79 5.98 -13.89 3.46
C ALA A 79 5.93 -14.79 2.21
N VAL A 80 5.91 -14.22 1.00
CA VAL A 80 6.02 -15.01 -0.24
C VAL A 80 7.34 -15.77 -0.31
N LEU A 81 8.45 -15.15 0.09
CA LEU A 81 9.78 -15.79 0.07
C LEU A 81 9.90 -16.89 1.12
N ASP A 82 9.36 -16.67 2.30
CA ASP A 82 9.33 -17.68 3.37
C ASP A 82 8.49 -18.89 2.95
N ALA A 83 7.27 -18.66 2.45
CA ALA A 83 6.41 -19.72 1.94
C ALA A 83 7.05 -20.47 0.76
N ALA A 84 7.79 -19.77 -0.12
CA ALA A 84 8.50 -20.40 -1.23
C ALA A 84 9.70 -21.24 -0.78
N SER A 85 10.40 -20.79 0.27
CA SER A 85 11.49 -21.56 0.88
C SER A 85 10.96 -22.86 1.47
N GLU A 86 9.80 -22.80 2.10
CA GLU A 86 9.08 -23.99 2.59
C GLU A 86 8.67 -24.93 1.44
N THR A 87 8.21 -24.40 0.30
CA THR A 87 7.96 -25.21 -0.91
C THR A 87 9.20 -25.99 -1.34
N VAL A 88 10.38 -25.37 -1.30
CA VAL A 88 11.64 -26.03 -1.66
C VAL A 88 11.95 -27.15 -0.66
N ARG A 89 11.82 -26.88 0.64
CA ARG A 89 12.03 -27.88 1.70
C ARG A 89 11.13 -29.09 1.50
N LEU A 90 9.82 -28.89 1.37
CA LEU A 90 8.85 -29.97 1.20
C LEU A 90 9.10 -30.79 -0.08
N ARG A 91 9.53 -30.15 -1.17
CA ARG A 91 9.92 -30.88 -2.39
C ARG A 91 11.12 -31.78 -2.16
N LEU A 92 12.14 -31.29 -1.45
CA LEU A 92 13.32 -32.09 -1.13
C LEU A 92 12.95 -33.26 -0.22
N ASP A 93 12.11 -33.04 0.78
CA ASP A 93 11.64 -34.08 1.68
C ASP A 93 10.88 -35.17 0.91
N LEU A 94 9.92 -34.79 0.05
CA LEU A 94 9.20 -35.74 -0.79
C LEU A 94 10.14 -36.53 -1.71
N LEU A 95 11.11 -35.86 -2.34
CA LEU A 95 12.10 -36.53 -3.20
C LEU A 95 12.97 -37.53 -2.41
N ASN A 96 13.37 -37.18 -1.19
CA ASN A 96 14.15 -38.05 -0.34
C ASN A 96 13.37 -39.28 0.09
N ILE A 97 12.09 -39.13 0.44
CA ILE A 97 11.20 -40.26 0.78
C ILE A 97 11.04 -41.19 -0.43
N LEU A 98 10.70 -40.65 -1.59
CA LEU A 98 10.56 -41.43 -2.83
C LEU A 98 11.85 -42.13 -3.24
N LYS A 99 13.00 -41.49 -3.01
CA LYS A 99 14.31 -42.09 -3.22
C LYS A 99 14.56 -43.27 -2.26
N SER A 100 14.26 -43.07 -0.98
CA SER A 100 14.40 -44.10 0.06
C SER A 100 13.57 -45.34 -0.27
N MET A 101 12.30 -45.17 -0.66
CA MET A 101 11.42 -46.27 -1.09
C MET A 101 12.01 -47.04 -2.28
N ARG A 102 12.47 -46.32 -3.29
CA ARG A 102 13.09 -46.94 -4.47
C ARG A 102 14.34 -47.73 -4.07
N ASP A 103 15.17 -47.18 -3.20
CA ASP A 103 16.42 -47.81 -2.76
C ASP A 103 16.13 -49.03 -1.85
N SER A 104 15.00 -49.07 -1.14
CA SER A 104 14.51 -50.23 -0.38
C SER A 104 13.69 -51.24 -1.20
N GLY A 105 13.41 -50.95 -2.48
CA GLY A 105 12.59 -51.78 -3.36
C GLY A 105 11.08 -51.69 -3.11
N VAL A 106 10.64 -50.78 -2.23
CA VAL A 106 9.23 -50.50 -1.98
C VAL A 106 8.68 -49.63 -3.11
N GLN A 107 7.52 -50.01 -3.63
CA GLN A 107 6.79 -49.20 -4.61
C GLN A 107 5.46 -48.75 -4.00
N PRO A 108 5.04 -47.50 -4.24
CA PRO A 108 3.73 -47.06 -3.80
C PRO A 108 2.63 -47.87 -4.49
N SER A 109 1.52 -48.09 -3.78
CA SER A 109 0.28 -48.63 -4.36
C SER A 109 -0.22 -47.79 -5.55
N GLU A 110 -1.05 -48.40 -6.42
CA GLU A 110 -1.62 -47.68 -7.57
C GLU A 110 -2.58 -46.56 -7.14
N GLU A 111 -3.26 -46.75 -6.01
CA GLU A 111 -4.09 -45.75 -5.36
C GLU A 111 -3.25 -44.53 -4.97
N VAL A 112 -2.13 -44.73 -4.29
CA VAL A 112 -1.20 -43.65 -3.91
C VAL A 112 -0.63 -42.97 -5.17
N LYS A 113 -0.19 -43.73 -6.18
CA LYS A 113 0.29 -43.15 -7.45
C LYS A 113 -0.77 -42.27 -8.12
N SER A 114 -2.04 -42.68 -8.08
CA SER A 114 -3.15 -41.91 -8.64
C SER A 114 -3.32 -40.57 -7.92
N GLN A 115 -3.38 -40.59 -6.59
CA GLN A 115 -3.51 -39.37 -5.78
C GLN A 115 -2.30 -38.45 -5.91
N LEU A 116 -1.07 -38.98 -6.00
CA LEU A 116 0.13 -38.18 -6.27
C LEU A 116 0.06 -37.48 -7.62
N ARG A 117 -0.52 -38.13 -8.66
CA ARG A 117 -0.74 -37.50 -9.97
C ARG A 117 -1.78 -36.38 -9.88
N GLU A 118 -2.84 -36.57 -9.12
CA GLU A 118 -3.86 -35.54 -8.90
C GLU A 118 -3.28 -34.30 -8.20
N TYR A 119 -2.60 -34.47 -7.07
CA TYR A 119 -1.94 -33.34 -6.38
C TYR A 119 -0.90 -32.65 -7.26
N LYS A 120 -0.14 -33.42 -8.06
CA LYS A 120 0.80 -32.84 -9.03
C LYS A 120 0.10 -31.95 -10.05
N ASN A 121 -1.06 -32.36 -10.58
CA ASN A 121 -1.82 -31.56 -11.54
C ASN A 121 -2.36 -30.27 -10.88
N GLN A 122 -2.90 -30.37 -9.67
CA GLN A 122 -3.33 -29.20 -8.90
C GLN A 122 -2.17 -28.22 -8.63
N ILE A 123 -0.98 -28.73 -8.29
CA ILE A 123 0.23 -27.89 -8.13
C ILE A 123 0.64 -27.22 -9.45
N VAL A 124 0.41 -27.86 -10.61
CA VAL A 124 0.69 -27.25 -11.92
C VAL A 124 -0.25 -26.07 -12.17
N GLU A 125 -1.55 -26.24 -11.93
CA GLU A 125 -2.55 -25.17 -12.10
C GLU A 125 -2.27 -23.97 -11.18
N LEU A 126 -1.90 -24.21 -9.92
CA LEU A 126 -1.52 -23.16 -8.98
C LEU A 126 -0.25 -22.41 -9.42
N ARG A 127 0.70 -23.12 -10.05
CA ARG A 127 1.91 -22.50 -10.59
C ARG A 127 1.61 -21.60 -11.78
N ASP A 128 0.67 -21.97 -12.62
CA ASP A 128 0.23 -21.13 -13.74
C ASP A 128 -0.45 -19.86 -13.22
N SER A 129 -1.25 -19.98 -12.16
CA SER A 129 -1.83 -18.83 -11.45
C SER A 129 -0.75 -17.92 -10.83
N LEU A 130 0.31 -18.51 -10.25
CA LEU A 130 1.47 -17.76 -9.75
C LEU A 130 2.23 -17.04 -10.88
N LYS A 131 2.31 -17.64 -12.07
CA LYS A 131 2.92 -16.99 -13.24
C LYS A 131 2.08 -15.79 -13.70
N GLN A 132 0.76 -15.94 -13.75
CA GLN A 132 -0.15 -14.85 -14.11
C GLN A 132 -0.06 -13.67 -13.14
N SER A 133 -0.04 -13.93 -11.82
CA SER A 133 0.11 -12.86 -10.81
C SER A 133 1.44 -12.09 -10.89
N ARG A 134 2.52 -12.77 -11.30
CA ARG A 134 3.80 -12.12 -11.58
C ARG A 134 3.68 -11.15 -12.76
N ASP A 135 3.00 -11.56 -13.81
CA ASP A 135 2.81 -10.76 -15.01
C ASP A 135 1.88 -9.56 -14.71
N GLN A 136 0.81 -9.73 -13.93
CA GLN A 136 -0.01 -8.63 -13.39
C GLN A 136 0.83 -7.60 -12.62
N THR A 137 1.70 -8.06 -11.70
CA THR A 137 2.59 -7.15 -10.93
C THR A 137 3.56 -6.40 -11.84
N ARG A 138 3.97 -6.99 -12.97
CA ARG A 138 4.84 -6.34 -13.95
C ARG A 138 4.08 -5.26 -14.70
N ASP A 139 2.86 -5.55 -15.11
CA ASP A 139 2.04 -4.65 -15.91
C ASP A 139 1.62 -3.41 -15.07
N ILE A 140 1.19 -3.59 -13.81
CA ILE A 140 0.94 -2.50 -12.86
C ILE A 140 2.18 -1.59 -12.70
N ARG A 141 3.37 -2.19 -12.60
CA ARG A 141 4.63 -1.42 -12.50
C ARG A 141 4.98 -0.68 -13.77
N ALA A 142 4.60 -1.19 -14.94
CA ALA A 142 4.83 -0.51 -16.21
C ALA A 142 3.95 0.75 -16.32
N GLU A 143 2.67 0.63 -15.93
CA GLU A 143 1.72 1.75 -15.87
C GLU A 143 2.18 2.85 -14.89
N LEU A 144 2.69 2.45 -13.73
CA LEU A 144 3.23 3.34 -12.69
C LEU A 144 4.37 4.25 -13.15
N ARG A 145 5.21 3.80 -14.10
CA ARG A 145 6.35 4.61 -14.58
C ARG A 145 5.90 5.92 -15.23
N GLY A 146 4.70 5.96 -15.80
CA GLY A 146 4.11 7.19 -16.35
C GLY A 146 3.64 8.15 -15.26
N SER A 147 2.98 7.63 -14.22
CA SER A 147 2.33 8.42 -13.16
C SER A 147 3.32 9.08 -12.20
N ILE A 148 4.46 8.43 -11.94
CA ILE A 148 5.52 9.00 -11.08
C ILE A 148 6.02 10.35 -11.62
N LYS A 149 6.08 10.52 -12.94
CA LYS A 149 6.54 11.76 -13.58
C LYS A 149 5.59 12.94 -13.33
N ASN A 150 4.30 12.66 -13.15
CA ASN A 150 3.27 13.67 -12.91
C ASN A 150 3.03 13.91 -11.40
N ASN A 151 3.72 13.17 -10.53
CA ASN A 151 3.54 13.20 -9.08
C ASN A 151 2.05 13.04 -8.68
N ASP A 152 1.35 12.20 -9.43
CA ASP A 152 -0.04 11.82 -9.16
C ASP A 152 -0.04 10.78 -8.04
N LEU A 153 -0.24 11.30 -6.84
CA LEU A 153 -0.11 10.60 -5.59
C LEU A 153 -1.26 9.59 -5.36
N GLU A 154 -2.46 9.89 -5.86
CA GLU A 154 -3.64 9.01 -5.77
C GLU A 154 -3.47 7.78 -6.68
N VAL A 155 -2.98 7.99 -7.91
CA VAL A 155 -2.68 6.89 -8.84
C VAL A 155 -1.55 6.01 -8.31
N LEU A 156 -0.54 6.62 -7.68
CA LEU A 156 0.55 5.88 -7.03
C LEU A 156 0.00 5.00 -5.90
N GLU A 157 -0.84 5.55 -5.03
CA GLU A 157 -1.46 4.82 -3.93
C GLU A 157 -2.30 3.63 -4.42
N ALA A 158 -3.22 3.86 -5.37
CA ALA A 158 -4.07 2.80 -5.92
C ALA A 158 -3.27 1.67 -6.56
N ALA A 159 -2.22 2.00 -7.32
CA ALA A 159 -1.37 0.98 -7.94
C ALA A 159 -0.55 0.18 -6.92
N LEU A 160 -0.14 0.82 -5.81
CA LEU A 160 0.56 0.16 -4.73
C LEU A 160 -0.35 -0.78 -3.92
N GLU A 161 -1.60 -0.40 -3.70
CA GLU A 161 -2.62 -1.28 -3.11
C GLU A 161 -2.89 -2.50 -3.97
N GLN A 162 -2.99 -2.32 -5.29
CA GLN A 162 -3.13 -3.44 -6.23
C GLN A 162 -1.93 -4.39 -6.15
N ILE A 163 -0.70 -3.87 -6.08
CA ILE A 163 0.49 -4.71 -5.88
C ILE A 163 0.42 -5.49 -4.57
N ALA A 164 0.01 -4.84 -3.47
CA ALA A 164 -0.14 -5.50 -2.17
C ALA A 164 -1.16 -6.65 -2.24
N SER A 165 -2.33 -6.41 -2.86
CA SER A 165 -3.38 -7.42 -3.07
C SER A 165 -2.88 -8.61 -3.91
N VAL A 166 -2.14 -8.35 -5.00
CA VAL A 166 -1.54 -9.41 -5.81
C VAL A 166 -0.52 -10.22 -5.00
N GLN A 167 0.24 -9.59 -4.11
CA GLN A 167 1.17 -10.31 -3.23
C GLN A 167 0.43 -11.20 -2.22
N GLU A 168 -0.67 -10.73 -1.62
CA GLU A 168 -1.48 -11.57 -0.72
C GLU A 168 -2.05 -12.79 -1.43
N GLN A 169 -2.53 -12.63 -2.66
CA GLN A 169 -2.97 -13.77 -3.48
C GLN A 169 -1.83 -14.75 -3.72
N ARG A 170 -0.62 -14.27 -4.00
CA ARG A 170 0.56 -15.12 -4.19
C ARG A 170 0.92 -15.90 -2.92
N ILE A 171 0.82 -15.29 -1.74
CA ILE A 171 1.02 -16.00 -0.46
C ILE A 171 0.07 -17.19 -0.39
N LYS A 172 -1.23 -16.95 -0.57
CA LYS A 172 -2.26 -18.01 -0.52
C LYS A 172 -2.01 -19.13 -1.53
N LEU A 173 -1.60 -18.80 -2.76
CA LEU A 173 -1.27 -19.81 -3.78
C LEU A 173 -0.07 -20.67 -3.37
N VAL A 174 0.99 -20.06 -2.81
CA VAL A 174 2.17 -20.81 -2.35
C VAL A 174 1.82 -21.68 -1.14
N GLU A 175 1.02 -21.18 -0.20
CA GLU A 175 0.52 -21.96 0.94
C GLU A 175 -0.29 -23.18 0.50
N GLN A 176 -1.15 -23.03 -0.52
CA GLN A 176 -1.87 -24.16 -1.11
C GLN A 176 -0.94 -25.20 -1.74
N ILE A 177 0.11 -24.75 -2.43
CA ILE A 177 1.15 -25.67 -2.96
C ILE A 177 1.83 -26.41 -1.82
N ASN A 178 2.19 -25.72 -0.73
CA ASN A 178 2.80 -26.34 0.44
C ASN A 178 1.86 -27.38 1.07
N ALA A 179 0.57 -27.06 1.19
CA ALA A 179 -0.42 -27.99 1.70
C ALA A 179 -0.53 -29.27 0.83
N PHE A 180 -0.49 -29.14 -0.49
CA PHE A 180 -0.47 -30.32 -1.38
C PHE A 180 0.81 -31.12 -1.26
N LEU A 181 1.97 -30.48 -1.18
CA LEU A 181 3.24 -31.19 -0.98
C LEU A 181 3.27 -31.94 0.36
N GLN A 182 2.74 -31.33 1.42
CA GLN A 182 2.61 -31.96 2.73
C GLN A 182 1.70 -33.20 2.67
N LYS A 183 0.54 -33.10 2.01
CA LYS A 183 -0.34 -34.25 1.78
C LYS A 183 0.35 -35.36 0.97
N MET A 184 1.15 -35.00 -0.03
CA MET A 184 1.93 -35.98 -0.80
C MET A 184 2.98 -36.69 0.06
N ILE A 185 3.65 -35.96 0.97
CA ILE A 185 4.61 -36.54 1.93
C ILE A 185 3.89 -37.53 2.86
N GLU A 186 2.77 -37.11 3.45
CA GLU A 186 1.97 -37.94 4.36
C GLU A 186 1.46 -39.21 3.67
N LEU A 187 0.99 -39.08 2.43
CA LEU A 187 0.49 -40.20 1.66
C LEU A 187 1.57 -41.24 1.38
N VAL A 188 2.77 -40.79 1.02
CA VAL A 188 3.89 -41.67 0.72
C VAL A 188 4.50 -42.26 1.99
N GLY A 189 4.50 -41.52 3.10
CA GLY A 189 5.01 -42.01 4.38
C GLY A 189 4.15 -43.07 5.07
N GLN A 190 2.97 -43.38 4.54
CA GLN A 190 2.08 -44.44 5.03
C GLN A 190 2.34 -45.81 4.37
N GLU A 191 3.19 -45.86 3.34
CA GLU A 191 3.59 -47.08 2.60
C GLU A 191 4.93 -47.62 3.11
#